data_AF-A0A0J0XD17-F1
#
_entry.id   AF-A0A0J0XD17-F1
#
_cell.length_a   1.000
_cell.length_b   1.000
_cell.length_c   1.000
_cell.angle_alpha   90.00
_cell.angle_beta   90.00
_cell.angle_gamma   90.00
#
_symmetry.space_group_name_H-M   'P 1'
#
loop_
_entity.id
_entity.type
_entity.pdbx_description
1 polymer ?
#
loop_
_entity_poly.entity_id
_entity_poly.type
_entity_poly.pdbx_seq_one_letter_code
_entity_poly.pdbx_strand_id
1 'polypeptide(L)'
;MPKLRVLISTSAAYPPATLCPVNGGPVRVRTPNFDGEISVFIKGFEGEGAAGDGHEFFDHRPGLTYAMVVRGKYLDGVNGDDLVFGNVFERPIRDSLPWGTSIATKFM
;
A
#
# COMPACT_ATOMS: atom_id res chain seq x y z
N MET A 1 14.41 10.86 14.52
CA MET A 1 14.66 9.88 13.43
C MET A 1 13.45 9.90 12.50
N PRO A 2 13.63 9.80 11.17
CA PRO A 2 12.50 9.70 10.25
C PRO A 2 11.72 8.42 10.54
N LYS A 3 10.39 8.53 10.56
CA LYS A 3 9.48 7.38 10.70
C LYS A 3 8.91 6.99 9.35
N LEU A 4 8.66 5.70 9.15
CA LEU A 4 7.93 5.21 7.99
C LEU A 4 6.53 5.83 7.98
N ARG A 5 6.07 6.29 6.82
CA ARG A 5 4.73 6.83 6.62
C ARG A 5 4.07 6.09 5.47
N VAL A 6 2.81 5.73 5.64
CA VAL A 6 1.98 5.16 4.57
C VAL A 6 0.97 6.22 4.17
N LEU A 7 0.97 6.59 2.89
CA LEU A 7 0.11 7.64 2.37
C LEU A 7 -0.84 7.05 1.31
N ILE A 8 -2.11 7.46 1.36
CA ILE A 8 -3.15 7.07 0.40
C ILE A 8 -3.58 8.32 -0.36
N SER A 9 -3.79 8.18 -1.67
CA SER A 9 -4.37 9.27 -2.44
C SER A 9 -5.87 9.11 -2.48
N THR A 10 -6.57 10.09 -1.93
CA THR A 10 -8.04 10.19 -1.99
C THR A 10 -8.51 11.01 -3.19
N SER A 11 -7.57 11.49 -4.02
CA SER A 11 -7.78 12.21 -5.28
C SER A 11 -6.81 11.69 -6.35
N ALA A 12 -6.83 12.26 -7.57
CA ALA A 12 -5.88 11.91 -8.62
C ALA A 12 -4.46 12.51 -8.42
N ALA A 13 -4.19 13.17 -7.29
CA ALA A 13 -2.92 13.85 -7.04
C ALA A 13 -1.79 12.88 -6.67
N TYR A 14 -0.58 13.17 -7.20
CA TYR A 14 0.68 12.54 -6.83
C TYR A 14 1.70 13.62 -6.41
N PRO A 15 2.48 13.42 -5.33
CA PRO A 15 2.47 12.25 -4.45
C PRO A 15 1.21 12.20 -3.56
N PRO A 16 0.81 11.00 -3.08
CA PRO A 16 -0.24 10.87 -2.08
C PRO A 16 0.09 11.69 -0.83
N ALA A 17 -0.92 12.34 -0.24
CA ALA A 17 -0.72 13.24 0.91
C ALA A 17 -1.50 12.83 2.17
N THR A 18 -2.52 11.97 2.05
CA THR A 18 -3.35 11.58 3.19
C THR A 18 -2.69 10.44 3.96
N LEU A 19 -2.46 10.65 5.26
CA LEU A 19 -1.89 9.63 6.14
C LEU A 19 -2.86 8.44 6.31
N CYS A 20 -2.36 7.23 6.13
CA CYS A 20 -3.10 5.99 6.35
C CYS A 20 -3.05 5.59 7.84
N PRO A 21 -4.19 5.25 8.47
CA PRO A 21 -4.23 4.62 9.77
C PRO A 21 -3.84 3.13 9.65
N VAL A 22 -2.54 2.83 9.69
CA VAL A 22 -2.00 1.47 9.55
C VAL A 22 -2.46 0.59 10.72
N ASN A 23 -2.85 -0.65 10.41
CA ASN A 23 -3.50 -1.60 11.33
C ASN A 23 -4.82 -1.10 11.94
N GLY A 24 -5.40 -0.03 11.37
CA GLY A 24 -6.70 0.51 11.78
C GLY A 24 -7.79 0.23 10.75
N GLY A 25 -8.83 1.07 10.81
CA GLY A 25 -9.98 1.00 9.90
C GLY A 25 -9.64 1.40 8.45
N PRO A 26 -10.54 1.07 7.50
CA PRO A 26 -10.35 1.38 6.09
C PRO A 26 -10.42 2.89 5.81
N VAL A 27 -9.61 3.36 4.86
CA VAL A 27 -9.66 4.73 4.32
C VAL A 27 -10.55 4.74 3.08
N ARG A 28 -11.59 5.57 3.07
CA ARG A 28 -12.44 5.76 1.89
C ARG A 28 -11.65 6.44 0.76
N VAL A 29 -11.74 5.88 -0.44
CA VAL A 29 -11.18 6.46 -1.67
C VAL A 29 -12.30 6.62 -2.68
N ARG A 30 -12.49 7.86 -3.14
CA ARG A 30 -13.47 8.18 -4.17
C ARG A 30 -12.83 9.05 -5.23
N THR A 31 -12.79 8.53 -6.44
CA THR A 31 -12.30 9.20 -7.64
C THR A 31 -13.39 9.15 -8.71
N PRO A 32 -13.21 9.83 -9.86
CA PRO A 32 -14.14 9.67 -10.99
C PRO A 32 -14.28 8.22 -11.48
N ASN A 33 -13.26 7.39 -11.28
CA ASN A 33 -13.16 6.05 -11.88
C ASN A 33 -13.28 4.91 -10.86
N PHE A 34 -13.23 5.21 -9.56
CA PHE A 34 -13.23 4.20 -8.49
C PHE A 34 -13.91 4.73 -7.23
N ASP A 35 -14.75 3.88 -6.64
CA ASP A 35 -15.40 4.17 -5.36
C ASP A 35 -15.24 2.96 -4.43
N GLY A 36 -14.43 3.13 -3.39
CA GLY A 36 -13.97 2.02 -2.58
C GLY A 36 -13.24 2.46 -1.31
N GLU A 37 -12.55 1.52 -0.71
CA GLU A 37 -11.80 1.73 0.52
C GLU A 37 -10.52 0.89 0.52
N ILE A 38 -9.53 1.38 1.26
CA ILE A 38 -8.21 0.78 1.34
C ILE A 38 -7.82 0.63 2.82
N SER A 39 -7.41 -0.58 3.20
CA SER A 39 -6.79 -0.87 4.50
C SER A 39 -5.36 -1.32 4.31
N VAL A 40 -4.47 -0.90 5.21
CA VAL A 40 -3.07 -1.32 5.22
C VAL A 40 -2.74 -1.92 6.57
N PHE A 41 -2.16 -3.12 6.55
CA PHE A 41 -1.69 -3.84 7.73
C PHE A 41 -0.19 -4.08 7.61
N ILE A 42 0.56 -3.77 8.66
CA ILE A 42 2.00 -3.98 8.74
C ILE A 42 2.32 -4.51 10.14
N LYS A 43 2.95 -5.68 10.21
CA LYS A 43 3.26 -6.33 11.49
C LYS A 43 4.35 -5.54 12.22
N GLY A 44 4.11 -5.20 13.49
CA GLY A 44 5.07 -4.42 14.30
C GLY A 44 5.28 -2.98 13.79
N PHE A 45 4.24 -2.36 13.22
CA PHE A 45 4.35 -1.01 12.67
C PHE A 45 4.46 0.06 13.78
N GLU A 46 5.58 0.78 13.79
CA GLU A 46 5.87 1.88 14.73
C GLU A 46 5.99 3.25 14.02
N GLY A 47 5.54 3.31 12.76
CA GLY A 47 5.60 4.48 11.91
C GLY A 47 4.58 5.57 12.27
N GLU A 48 4.51 6.60 11.44
CA GLU A 48 3.45 7.61 11.52
C GLU A 48 2.13 7.02 11.03
N GLY A 49 1.04 7.27 11.74
CA GLY A 49 -0.28 6.72 11.42
C GLY A 49 -0.55 5.33 12.00
N ALA A 50 0.23 4.87 12.99
CA ALA A 50 -0.08 3.64 13.72
C ALA A 50 -1.44 3.78 14.42
N ALA A 51 -2.38 2.90 14.09
CA ALA A 51 -3.75 2.93 14.60
C ALA A 51 -4.17 1.61 15.30
N GLY A 52 -3.29 0.61 15.32
CA GLY A 52 -3.50 -0.68 15.97
C GLY A 52 -2.23 -1.54 15.94
N ASP A 53 -2.27 -2.65 16.67
CA ASP A 53 -1.18 -3.64 16.72
C ASP A 53 -1.25 -4.67 15.57
N GLY A 54 -2.39 -4.76 14.90
CA GLY A 54 -2.65 -5.66 13.78
C GLY A 54 -2.94 -7.11 14.18
N HIS A 55 -3.10 -7.42 15.47
CA HIS A 55 -3.32 -8.80 15.95
C HIS A 55 -4.53 -9.46 15.29
N GLU A 56 -5.67 -8.76 15.22
CA GLU A 56 -6.88 -9.29 14.57
C GLU A 56 -6.63 -9.79 13.14
N PHE A 57 -5.80 -9.07 12.37
CA PHE A 57 -5.47 -9.43 11.00
C PHE A 57 -4.42 -10.55 10.92
N PHE A 58 -3.32 -10.42 11.67
CA PHE A 58 -2.13 -11.27 11.56
C PHE A 58 -2.23 -12.59 12.34
N ASP A 59 -3.03 -12.66 13.41
CA ASP A 59 -3.19 -13.90 14.19
C ASP A 59 -3.84 -15.00 13.33
N HIS A 60 -4.75 -14.61 12.43
CA HIS A 60 -5.38 -15.49 11.45
C HIS A 60 -4.51 -15.72 10.20
N ARG A 61 -3.40 -14.97 10.05
CA ARG A 61 -2.54 -14.94 8.86
C ARG A 61 -1.05 -14.89 9.26
N PRO A 62 -0.56 -15.87 10.04
CA PRO A 62 0.73 -15.76 10.72
C PRO A 62 1.94 -15.64 9.78
N GLY A 63 1.81 -16.12 8.53
CA GLY A 63 2.86 -16.03 7.50
C GLY A 63 2.93 -14.67 6.78
N LEU A 64 1.99 -13.76 7.00
CA LEU A 64 2.01 -12.43 6.38
C LEU A 64 2.79 -11.43 7.25
N THR A 65 3.56 -10.56 6.58
CA THR A 65 4.32 -9.48 7.21
C THR A 65 3.69 -8.11 6.94
N TYR A 66 2.97 -7.98 5.83
CA TYR A 66 2.14 -6.84 5.49
C TYR A 66 0.99 -7.27 4.57
N ALA A 67 -0.04 -6.44 4.48
CA ALA A 67 -1.12 -6.60 3.52
C ALA A 67 -1.70 -5.23 3.14
N MET A 68 -2.07 -5.10 1.88
CA MET A 68 -2.89 -3.99 1.38
C MET A 68 -4.20 -4.58 0.87
N VAL A 69 -5.31 -4.13 1.43
CA VAL A 69 -6.64 -4.62 1.08
C VAL A 69 -7.37 -3.48 0.36
N VAL A 70 -7.78 -3.73 -0.88
CA VAL A 70 -8.57 -2.80 -1.69
C VAL A 70 -9.94 -3.41 -1.92
N ARG A 71 -11.00 -2.73 -1.49
CA ARG A 71 -12.38 -3.16 -1.68
C ARG A 71 -13.19 -2.04 -2.32
N GLY A 72 -13.88 -2.31 -3.41
CA GLY A 72 -14.69 -1.29 -4.07
C GLY A 72 -15.21 -1.72 -5.44
N LYS A 73 -15.64 -0.74 -6.21
CA LYS A 73 -16.07 -0.91 -7.60
C LYS A 73 -15.43 0.13 -8.49
N TYR A 74 -15.12 -0.28 -9.71
CA TYR A 74 -14.82 0.66 -10.78
C TYR A 74 -16.12 1.30 -11.27
N LEU A 75 -16.05 2.58 -11.60
CA LEU A 75 -17.16 3.35 -12.14
C LEU A 75 -17.14 3.28 -13.67
N ASP A 76 -18.21 3.76 -14.32
CA ASP A 76 -18.42 3.54 -15.76
C ASP A 76 -17.25 4.03 -16.62
N GLY A 77 -16.93 3.27 -17.67
CA GLY A 77 -15.91 3.62 -18.65
C GLY A 77 -14.49 3.12 -18.34
N VAL A 78 -14.27 2.47 -17.19
CA VAL A 78 -12.99 1.84 -16.85
C VAL A 78 -12.91 0.44 -17.47
N ASN A 79 -11.86 0.19 -18.25
CA ASN A 79 -11.57 -1.12 -18.82
C ASN A 79 -10.17 -1.63 -18.40
N GLY A 80 -9.76 -2.79 -18.93
CA GLY A 80 -8.48 -3.42 -18.58
C GLY A 80 -7.24 -2.60 -18.92
N ASP A 81 -7.32 -1.70 -19.91
CA ASP A 81 -6.23 -0.83 -20.31
C ASP A 81 -6.04 0.36 -19.34
N ASP A 82 -7.09 0.71 -18.59
CA ASP A 82 -7.07 1.79 -17.60
C ASP A 82 -6.59 1.31 -16.22
N LEU A 83 -6.52 0.00 -16.01
CA LEU A 83 -6.22 -0.62 -14.73
C LEU A 83 -4.77 -1.08 -14.65
N VAL A 84 -3.94 -0.26 -14.01
CA VAL A 84 -2.57 -0.63 -13.68
C VAL A 84 -2.48 -0.98 -12.19
N PHE A 85 -2.08 -2.22 -11.90
CA PHE A 85 -1.68 -2.63 -10.57
C PHE A 85 -0.16 -2.83 -10.55
N GLY A 86 0.56 -2.06 -9.74
CA GLY A 86 2.01 -2.14 -9.67
C GLY A 86 2.63 -1.19 -8.66
N ASN A 87 3.97 -1.27 -8.58
CA ASN A 87 4.77 -0.41 -7.73
C ASN A 87 5.50 0.62 -8.60
N VAL A 88 5.47 1.89 -8.18
CA VAL A 88 6.28 2.96 -8.77
C VAL A 88 7.31 3.37 -7.74
N PHE A 89 8.59 3.24 -8.10
CA PHE A 89 9.70 3.68 -7.26
C PHE A 89 10.19 5.05 -7.75
N GLU A 90 10.23 6.04 -6.85
CA GLU A 90 10.75 7.38 -7.17
C GLU A 90 12.24 7.37 -7.55
N ARG A 91 12.98 6.35 -7.11
CA ARG A 91 14.38 6.12 -7.42
C ARG A 91 14.59 4.67 -7.84
N PRO A 92 15.60 4.37 -8.68
CA PRO A 92 15.91 2.99 -9.04
C PRO A 92 16.15 2.14 -7.79
N ILE A 93 15.35 1.08 -7.61
CA ILE A 93 15.47 0.19 -6.45
C ILE A 93 16.87 -0.43 -6.36
N ARG A 94 17.54 -0.65 -7.50
CA ARG A 94 18.92 -1.16 -7.59
C ARG A 94 19.90 -0.40 -6.70
N ASP A 95 19.70 0.91 -6.56
CA ASP A 95 20.62 1.78 -5.82
C ASP A 95 20.38 1.69 -4.30
N SER A 96 19.33 0.98 -3.86
CA SER A 96 18.94 0.77 -2.47
C SER A 96 18.91 -0.71 -2.05
N LEU A 97 19.14 -1.63 -2.98
CA LEU A 97 19.17 -3.07 -2.68
C LEU A 97 20.57 -3.48 -2.19
N PRO A 98 20.66 -4.42 -1.23
CA PRO A 98 21.93 -5.00 -0.82
C PRO A 98 22.74 -5.54 -2.01
N TRP A 99 24.06 -5.46 -1.91
CA TRP A 99 24.92 -6.07 -2.92
C TRP A 99 24.61 -7.57 -3.05
N GLY A 100 24.22 -8.00 -4.25
CA GLY A 100 23.80 -9.38 -4.54
C GLY A 100 22.31 -9.56 -4.88
N THR A 101 21.44 -8.60 -4.58
CA THR A 101 20.00 -8.75 -4.88
C THR A 101 19.70 -8.80 -6.39
N SER A 102 20.55 -8.19 -7.24
CA SER A 102 20.39 -8.25 -8.70
C SER A 102 20.58 -9.66 -9.28
N ILE A 103 21.25 -10.56 -8.55
CA ILE A 103 21.39 -11.96 -8.95
C ILE A 103 20.08 -12.70 -8.65
N ALA A 104 19.46 -12.41 -7.50
CA ALA A 104 18.22 -13.05 -7.09
C ALA A 104 17.01 -12.66 -7.95
N THR A 105 16.87 -11.38 -8.33
CA THR A 105 15.76 -10.93 -9.20
C THR A 105 15.88 -11.37 -10.66
N LYS A 106 17.05 -11.84 -11.10
CA LYS A 106 17.25 -12.36 -12.46
C LYS A 106 16.60 -13.72 -12.70
N PHE A 107 16.26 -14.44 -11.64
CA PHE A 107 15.65 -15.76 -11.68
C PHE A 107 14.16 -15.75 -11.29
N MET A 108 13.54 -14.56 -11.26
CA MET A 108 12.13 -14.35 -10.98
C MET A 108 11.37 -13.94 -12.24
#